data_AF-A0A1C7NC07-F1
#
_entry.id   AF-A0A1C7NC07-F1
#
_cell.length_a   1.000
_cell.length_b   1.000
_cell.length_c   1.000
_cell.angle_alpha   90.00
_cell.angle_beta   90.00
_cell.angle_gamma   90.00
#
_symmetry.space_group_name_H-M   'P 1'
#
loop_
_entity.id
_entity.type
_entity.pdbx_description
1 polymer ?
#
loop_
_entity_poly.entity_id
_entity_poly.type
_entity_poly.pdbx_seq_one_letter_code
_entity_poly.pdbx_strand_id
1 'polypeptide(L)'
;MRRTEQEYHRQVLIEYRRMNQAASEYERKHVYRIQCKDCSAVLTDRGMNAVLLSDRNIQLFSTDLLPNTVAFVHGDYAAASCSCRVRDVACINCGNVVGYHVNVPCKVCLGQPNNGHYWMFRSFEITAQQIFLQLGPMGMDMPLLWGFVRDAGDFSGGYFRTGDEKAARFSCQLSVHLASSIFLIVYKPALQRIIAQTFNEQENIVDGCR
;
A
#
# COMPACT_ATOMS: atom_id res chain seq x y z
N MET A 1 -17.99 -18.09 20.10
CA MET A 1 -17.83 -16.98 19.13
C MET A 1 -17.67 -15.62 19.79
N ARG A 2 -18.60 -15.08 20.59
CA ARG A 2 -18.43 -13.71 21.16
C ARG A 2 -17.20 -13.52 22.07
N ARG A 3 -16.81 -14.55 22.85
CA ARG A 3 -15.61 -14.51 23.70
C ARG A 3 -14.29 -14.42 22.93
N THR A 4 -14.21 -15.01 21.74
CA THR A 4 -12.98 -15.01 20.93
C THR A 4 -12.83 -13.68 20.18
N GLU A 5 -13.93 -13.11 19.69
CA GLU A 5 -13.96 -11.79 19.06
C GLU A 5 -13.50 -10.67 20.02
N GLN A 6 -14.01 -10.69 21.25
CA GLN A 6 -13.59 -9.76 22.31
C GLN A 6 -12.09 -9.87 22.64
N GLU A 7 -11.55 -11.09 22.62
CA GLU A 7 -10.13 -11.33 22.87
C GLU A 7 -9.25 -10.79 21.72
N TYR A 8 -9.64 -11.02 20.47
CA TYR A 8 -8.91 -10.44 19.32
C TYR A 8 -8.93 -8.91 19.33
N HIS A 9 -10.08 -8.29 19.63
CA HIS A 9 -10.17 -6.83 19.74
C HIS A 9 -9.23 -6.30 20.83
N ARG A 10 -9.17 -6.98 21.98
CA ARG A 10 -8.26 -6.62 23.07
C ARG A 10 -6.80 -6.73 22.65
N GLN A 11 -6.43 -7.79 21.93
CA GLN A 11 -5.06 -7.97 21.42
C GLN A 11 -4.68 -6.85 20.43
N VAL A 12 -5.57 -6.51 19.48
CA VAL A 12 -5.35 -5.40 18.55
C VAL A 12 -5.15 -4.08 19.30
N LEU A 13 -5.95 -3.80 20.33
CA LEU A 13 -5.81 -2.59 21.15
C LEU A 13 -4.46 -2.55 21.89
N ILE A 14 -3.96 -3.68 22.36
CA ILE A 14 -2.64 -3.77 23.01
C ILE A 14 -1.53 -3.50 22.00
N GLU A 15 -1.59 -4.13 20.82
CA GLU A 15 -0.59 -3.91 19.78
C GLU A 15 -0.61 -2.48 19.23
N TYR A 16 -1.79 -1.86 19.09
CA TYR A 16 -1.91 -0.46 18.69
C TYR A 16 -1.25 0.48 19.72
N ARG A 17 -1.40 0.21 21.03
CA ARG A 17 -0.70 0.96 22.07
C ARG A 17 0.81 0.75 21.98
N ARG A 18 1.27 -0.48 21.75
CA ARG A 18 2.69 -0.80 21.55
C ARG A 18 3.27 -0.02 20.37
N MET A 19 2.55 0.01 19.24
CA MET A 19 2.94 0.72 18.03
C MET A 19 3.10 2.23 18.27
N ASN A 20 2.17 2.84 19.02
CA ASN A 20 2.26 4.26 19.35
C ASN A 20 3.46 4.62 20.26
N GLN A 21 3.97 3.68 21.04
CA GLN A 21 5.07 3.91 21.98
C GLN A 21 6.44 3.59 21.38
N ALA A 22 6.56 2.50 20.62
CA ALA A 22 7.85 1.92 20.26
C ALA A 22 8.16 1.91 18.76
N ALA A 23 7.18 2.14 17.89
CA ALA A 23 7.39 2.00 16.44
C ALA A 23 8.25 3.12 15.85
N SER A 24 8.81 2.88 14.68
CA SER A 24 9.42 3.90 13.83
C SER A 24 8.38 4.87 13.26
N GLU A 25 8.84 5.98 12.67
CA GLU A 25 7.95 6.90 11.96
C GLU A 25 7.29 6.23 10.75
N TYR A 26 8.01 5.31 10.08
CA TYR A 26 7.52 4.54 8.94
C TYR A 26 6.37 3.62 9.34
N GLU A 27 6.53 2.84 10.41
CA GLU A 27 5.51 1.89 10.89
C GLU A 27 4.24 2.59 11.36
N ARG A 28 4.31 3.85 11.81
CA ARG A 28 3.15 4.67 12.17
C ARG A 28 2.42 5.29 10.99
N LYS A 29 2.93 5.19 9.76
CA LYS A 29 2.21 5.71 8.59
C LYS A 29 0.93 4.92 8.38
N HIS A 30 -0.10 5.61 7.89
CA HIS A 30 -1.37 4.99 7.51
C HIS A 30 -1.25 4.23 6.18
N VAL A 31 -2.05 3.18 6.06
CA VAL A 31 -2.18 2.38 4.84
C VAL A 31 -3.41 2.83 4.07
N TYR A 32 -3.29 2.89 2.74
CA TYR A 32 -4.31 3.39 1.84
C TYR A 32 -4.66 2.37 0.74
N ARG A 33 -5.94 2.26 0.42
CA ARG A 33 -6.41 1.78 -0.88
C ARG A 33 -6.24 2.88 -1.92
N ILE A 34 -5.61 2.56 -3.04
CA ILE A 34 -5.43 3.44 -4.18
C ILE A 34 -6.25 2.90 -5.35
N GLN A 35 -7.08 3.74 -5.94
CA GLN A 35 -7.88 3.41 -7.11
C GLN A 35 -7.61 4.38 -8.26
N CYS A 36 -7.68 3.90 -9.50
CA CYS A 36 -7.70 4.76 -10.67
C CYS A 36 -8.91 5.68 -10.60
N LYS A 37 -8.73 6.99 -10.78
CA LYS A 37 -9.82 7.96 -10.70
C LYS A 37 -10.85 7.79 -11.83
N ASP A 38 -10.43 7.36 -13.01
CA ASP A 38 -11.30 7.27 -14.19
C ASP A 38 -12.18 6.02 -14.20
N CYS A 39 -11.64 4.87 -13.79
CA CYS A 39 -12.35 3.59 -13.87
C CYS A 39 -12.61 2.93 -12.50
N SER A 40 -12.14 3.53 -11.41
CA SER A 40 -12.26 3.00 -10.04
C SER A 40 -11.59 1.65 -9.79
N ALA A 41 -10.82 1.11 -10.75
CA ALA A 41 -10.05 -0.11 -10.55
C ALA A 41 -9.06 0.07 -9.38
N VAL A 42 -9.00 -0.92 -8.49
CA VAL A 42 -8.04 -0.94 -7.38
C VAL A 42 -6.65 -1.13 -7.97
N LEU A 43 -5.75 -0.18 -7.69
CA LEU A 43 -4.37 -0.23 -8.13
C LEU A 43 -3.47 -0.91 -7.09
N THR A 44 -3.72 -0.66 -5.80
CA THR A 44 -3.07 -1.34 -4.67
C THR A 44 -3.83 -1.06 -3.37
N ASP A 45 -3.81 -2.01 -2.44
CA ASP A 45 -4.29 -1.84 -1.05
C ASP A 45 -3.14 -1.61 -0.05
N ARG A 46 -1.93 -1.40 -0.57
CA ARG A 46 -0.68 -1.15 0.17
C ARG A 46 -0.13 0.24 -0.12
N GLY A 47 -1.02 1.22 -0.23
CA GLY A 47 -0.64 2.62 -0.46
C GLY A 47 -0.08 3.28 0.79
N MET A 48 0.95 4.10 0.62
CA MET A 48 1.48 5.01 1.62
C MET A 48 1.37 6.45 1.08
N ASN A 49 0.91 7.39 1.90
CA ASN A 49 0.99 8.81 1.53
C ASN A 49 2.47 9.24 1.48
N ALA A 50 2.86 9.87 0.37
CA ALA A 50 4.21 10.33 0.10
C ALA A 50 4.20 11.77 -0.41
N VAL A 51 5.36 12.41 -0.34
CA VAL A 51 5.59 13.73 -0.96
C VAL A 51 6.82 13.64 -1.83
N LEU A 52 6.87 14.41 -2.92
CA LEU A 52 8.10 14.52 -3.69
C LEU A 52 9.20 15.13 -2.82
N LEU A 53 10.36 14.49 -2.78
CA LEU A 53 11.52 14.96 -2.01
C LEU A 53 11.99 16.34 -2.48
N SER A 54 11.80 16.62 -3.77
CA SER A 54 12.16 17.86 -4.45
C SER A 54 11.08 18.95 -4.37
N ASP A 55 9.81 18.58 -4.18
CA ASP A 55 8.69 19.52 -4.03
C ASP A 55 7.61 18.91 -3.14
N ARG A 56 7.63 19.29 -1.85
CA ARG A 56 6.71 18.73 -0.85
C ARG A 56 5.26 19.18 -1.03
N ASN A 57 4.98 20.13 -1.92
CA ASN A 57 3.60 20.54 -2.24
C ASN A 57 2.90 19.53 -3.16
N ILE A 58 3.68 18.70 -3.87
CA ILE A 58 3.14 17.66 -4.73
C ILE A 58 2.87 16.42 -3.86
N GLN A 59 1.60 16.20 -3.56
CA GLN A 59 1.15 14.99 -2.89
C GLN A 59 1.18 13.80 -3.84
N LEU A 60 1.78 12.71 -3.38
CA LEU A 60 1.82 11.44 -4.06
C LEU A 60 1.34 10.34 -3.12
N PHE A 61 1.12 9.17 -3.70
CA PHE A 61 1.06 7.94 -2.93
C PHE A 61 2.07 6.96 -3.50
N SER A 62 2.59 6.06 -2.68
CA SER A 62 3.58 5.09 -3.10
C SER A 62 3.25 3.69 -2.60
N THR A 63 3.77 2.66 -3.26
CA THR A 63 3.64 1.26 -2.81
C THR A 63 5.01 0.58 -2.83
N ASP A 64 5.21 -0.33 -1.89
CA ASP A 64 6.43 -1.14 -1.72
C ASP A 64 6.49 -2.34 -2.67
N LEU A 65 5.37 -2.67 -3.34
CA LEU A 65 5.26 -3.81 -4.25
C LEU A 65 4.92 -3.39 -5.69
N LEU A 66 5.47 -4.11 -6.66
CA LEU A 66 5.14 -3.99 -8.08
C LEU A 66 3.60 -4.13 -8.27
N PRO A 67 2.85 -3.13 -8.76
CA PRO A 67 1.43 -3.31 -8.99
C PRO A 67 1.21 -4.10 -10.29
N ASN A 68 0.45 -5.20 -10.25
CA ASN A 68 0.03 -5.93 -11.46
C ASN A 68 -1.16 -5.29 -12.20
N THR A 69 -1.63 -4.14 -11.72
CA THR A 69 -2.80 -3.38 -12.20
C THR A 69 -2.40 -2.17 -13.05
N VAL A 70 -1.10 -1.98 -13.25
CA VAL A 70 -0.55 -0.93 -14.10
C VAL A 70 0.44 -1.51 -15.09
N ALA A 71 0.59 -0.84 -16.24
CA ALA A 71 1.58 -1.18 -17.26
C ALA A 71 2.45 0.04 -17.58
N PHE A 72 3.69 -0.21 -17.99
CA PHE A 72 4.57 0.85 -18.45
C PHE A 72 4.05 1.48 -19.75
N VAL A 73 4.12 2.80 -19.81
CA VAL A 73 3.84 3.57 -21.02
C VAL A 73 5.01 4.48 -21.36
N HIS A 74 5.20 4.71 -22.65
CA HIS A 74 6.31 5.52 -23.19
C HIS A 74 7.71 4.99 -22.80
N GLY A 75 8.73 5.76 -23.18
CA GLY A 75 10.11 5.50 -22.81
C GLY A 75 10.49 6.11 -21.47
N ASP A 76 11.70 5.79 -21.01
CA ASP A 76 12.29 6.42 -19.83
C ASP A 76 12.54 7.91 -20.07
N TYR A 77 12.29 8.72 -19.03
CA TYR A 77 12.61 10.14 -19.03
C TYR A 77 13.24 10.57 -17.70
N ALA A 78 13.90 11.73 -17.69
CA ALA A 78 14.43 12.32 -16.47
C ALA A 78 13.31 13.01 -15.69
N ALA A 79 13.21 12.74 -14.38
CA ALA A 79 12.24 13.43 -13.53
C ALA A 79 12.45 14.95 -13.59
N ALA A 80 11.37 15.74 -13.55
CA ALA A 80 11.44 17.19 -13.73
C ALA A 80 12.31 17.91 -12.68
N SER A 81 12.45 17.31 -11.50
CA SER A 81 13.01 17.96 -10.32
C SER A 81 14.27 17.28 -9.76
N CYS A 82 14.73 16.20 -10.38
CA CYS A 82 15.94 15.48 -9.99
C CYS A 82 16.45 14.60 -11.15
N SER A 83 17.67 14.08 -11.05
CA SER A 83 18.25 13.23 -12.10
C SER A 83 17.79 11.77 -12.04
N CYS A 84 16.66 11.47 -11.38
CA CYS A 84 16.08 10.13 -11.41
C CYS A 84 15.59 9.81 -12.82
N ARG A 85 15.84 8.58 -13.28
CA ARG A 85 15.22 8.06 -14.50
C ARG A 85 13.92 7.38 -14.13
N VAL A 86 12.82 7.86 -14.70
CA VAL A 86 11.46 7.39 -14.40
C VAL A 86 10.77 6.93 -15.68
N ARG A 87 9.73 6.13 -15.54
CA ARG A 87 8.84 5.74 -16.64
C ARG A 87 7.40 5.83 -16.16
N ASP A 88 6.53 6.42 -16.96
CA ASP A 88 5.11 6.53 -16.62
C ASP A 88 4.44 5.15 -16.61
N VAL A 89 3.41 5.04 -15.77
CA VAL A 89 2.58 3.83 -15.65
C VAL A 89 1.12 4.18 -15.83
N ALA A 90 0.41 3.36 -16.60
CA ALA A 90 -1.01 3.52 -16.88
C ALA A 90 -1.82 2.37 -16.29
N CYS A 91 -3.05 2.66 -15.87
CA CYS A 91 -4.00 1.65 -15.41
C CYS A 91 -4.30 0.68 -16.55
N ILE A 92 -4.15 -0.64 -16.33
CA ILE A 92 -4.39 -1.64 -17.38
C ILE A 92 -5.87 -1.73 -17.80
N ASN A 93 -6.79 -1.29 -16.93
CA ASN A 93 -8.22 -1.40 -17.19
C ASN A 93 -8.74 -0.29 -18.12
N CYS A 94 -8.22 0.94 -18.02
CA CYS A 94 -8.71 2.08 -18.82
C CYS A 94 -7.63 2.83 -19.61
N GLY A 95 -6.35 2.54 -19.41
CA GLY A 95 -5.24 3.19 -20.09
C GLY A 95 -4.87 4.57 -19.57
N ASN A 96 -5.55 5.12 -18.55
CA ASN A 96 -5.14 6.42 -17.99
C ASN A 96 -3.78 6.34 -17.29
N VAL A 97 -2.94 7.35 -17.47
CA VAL A 97 -1.64 7.45 -16.80
C VAL A 97 -1.86 7.85 -15.35
N VAL A 98 -1.52 6.95 -14.42
CA VAL A 98 -1.83 7.12 -12.99
C VAL A 98 -0.62 7.50 -12.14
N GLY A 99 0.58 7.39 -12.71
CA GLY A 99 1.80 7.45 -11.92
C GLY A 99 3.07 7.23 -12.72
N TYR A 100 4.15 6.92 -12.01
CA TYR A 100 5.43 6.55 -12.59
C TYR A 100 6.18 5.57 -11.69
N HIS A 101 7.10 4.83 -12.29
CA HIS A 101 8.10 4.02 -11.61
C HIS A 101 9.47 4.69 -11.68
N VAL A 102 10.24 4.62 -10.61
CA VAL A 102 11.64 5.07 -10.58
C VAL A 102 12.54 3.93 -11.05
N ASN A 103 12.95 3.96 -12.32
CA ASN A 103 13.85 2.95 -12.89
C ASN A 103 15.28 3.07 -12.35
N VAL A 104 15.78 4.31 -12.21
CA VAL A 104 17.12 4.58 -11.67
C VAL A 104 17.03 5.76 -10.71
N PRO A 105 17.15 5.53 -9.39
CA PRO A 105 17.21 6.61 -8.42
C PRO A 105 18.56 7.32 -8.52
N CYS A 106 18.56 8.65 -8.40
CA CYS A 106 19.80 9.42 -8.32
C CYS A 106 20.39 9.40 -6.91
N LYS A 107 21.70 9.65 -6.78
CA LYS A 107 22.41 9.66 -5.49
C LYS A 107 21.80 10.66 -4.49
N VAL A 108 21.30 11.79 -4.96
CA VAL A 108 20.66 12.80 -4.11
C VAL A 108 19.42 12.21 -3.44
N CYS A 109 18.51 11.62 -4.21
CA CYS A 109 17.29 11.00 -3.65
C CYS A 109 17.61 9.83 -2.72
N LEU A 110 18.63 9.01 -3.03
CA LEU A 110 19.07 7.92 -2.16
C LEU A 110 19.67 8.42 -0.84
N GLY A 111 20.30 9.59 -0.83
CA GLY A 111 20.90 10.19 0.37
C GLY A 111 19.93 10.98 1.24
N GLN A 112 18.66 11.14 0.82
CA GLN A 112 17.62 11.82 1.60
C GLN A 112 16.72 10.79 2.33
N PRO A 113 16.05 11.18 3.42
CA PRO A 113 15.03 10.34 4.05
C PRO A 113 13.95 9.97 3.02
N ASN A 114 13.87 8.69 2.70
CA ASN A 114 12.92 8.13 1.74
C ASN A 114 12.31 6.85 2.32
N ASN A 115 11.13 6.47 1.81
CA ASN A 115 10.44 5.26 2.25
C ASN A 115 10.86 4.01 1.47
N GLY A 116 11.82 4.12 0.54
CA GLY A 116 12.29 2.99 -0.28
C GLY A 116 11.33 2.54 -1.38
N HIS A 117 10.20 3.22 -1.59
CA HIS A 117 9.23 2.84 -2.62
C HIS A 117 9.66 3.35 -3.99
N TYR A 118 9.46 2.55 -5.03
CA TYR A 118 9.80 2.90 -6.41
C TYR A 118 8.58 3.17 -7.29
N TRP A 119 7.38 2.80 -6.83
CA TRP A 119 6.11 2.98 -7.52
C TRP A 119 5.37 4.16 -6.91
N MET A 120 5.11 5.18 -7.73
CA MET A 120 4.50 6.44 -7.32
C MET A 120 3.21 6.67 -8.10
N PHE A 121 2.14 7.04 -7.40
CA PHE A 121 0.84 7.40 -7.94
C PHE A 121 0.60 8.90 -7.73
N ARG A 122 0.17 9.58 -8.80
CA ARG A 122 -0.11 11.02 -8.76
C ARG A 122 -1.47 11.25 -8.12
N SER A 123 -1.53 12.04 -7.06
CA SER A 123 -2.77 12.29 -6.30
C SER A 123 -3.93 12.80 -7.15
N PHE A 124 -3.67 13.49 -8.26
CA PHE A 124 -4.71 13.99 -9.17
C PHE A 124 -5.33 12.92 -10.09
N GLU A 125 -4.61 11.81 -10.33
CA GLU A 125 -5.01 10.69 -11.21
C GLU A 125 -5.62 9.50 -10.46
N ILE A 126 -5.64 9.57 -9.13
CA ILE A 126 -6.10 8.48 -8.28
C ILE A 126 -7.10 8.96 -7.23
N THR A 127 -7.82 8.00 -6.66
CA THR A 127 -8.56 8.16 -5.40
C THR A 127 -7.84 7.36 -4.32
N ALA A 128 -7.42 8.02 -3.23
CA ALA A 128 -6.79 7.37 -2.08
C ALA A 128 -7.74 7.34 -0.88
N GLN A 129 -7.85 6.18 -0.24
CA GLN A 129 -8.74 5.97 0.91
C GLN A 129 -7.97 5.26 2.02
N GLN A 130 -7.95 5.86 3.21
CA GLN A 130 -7.32 5.24 4.37
C GLN A 130 -8.08 3.96 4.76
N ILE A 131 -7.35 2.89 5.03
CA ILE A 131 -7.88 1.61 5.50
C ILE A 131 -7.99 1.64 7.03
N PHE A 132 -9.08 1.09 7.57
CA PHE A 132 -9.35 1.02 9.01
C PHE A 132 -9.58 -0.43 9.47
N LEU A 133 -9.19 -0.70 10.71
CA LEU A 133 -9.54 -1.87 11.51
C LEU A 133 -10.93 -1.66 12.11
N GLN A 134 -11.88 -2.51 11.76
CA GLN A 134 -13.22 -2.49 12.34
C GLN A 134 -13.24 -3.24 13.66
N LEU A 135 -13.47 -2.52 14.77
CA LEU A 135 -13.47 -3.09 16.13
C LEU A 135 -14.90 -3.20 16.68
N GLY A 136 -15.73 -4.01 16.01
CA GLY A 136 -17.11 -4.30 16.40
C GLY A 136 -18.08 -3.10 16.26
N PRO A 137 -19.39 -3.32 16.53
CA PRO A 137 -20.45 -2.33 16.26
C PRO A 137 -20.45 -1.09 17.17
N MET A 138 -19.63 -1.07 18.22
CA MET A 138 -19.51 0.03 19.20
C MET A 138 -18.08 0.58 19.34
N GLY A 139 -17.11 0.00 18.63
CA GLY A 139 -15.74 0.49 18.65
C GLY A 139 -15.54 1.65 17.69
N MET A 140 -14.66 2.58 18.06
CA MET A 140 -14.11 3.53 17.11
C MET A 140 -13.13 2.76 16.21
N ASP A 141 -13.41 2.71 14.92
CA ASP A 141 -12.55 2.06 13.95
C ASP A 141 -11.17 2.73 13.96
N MET A 142 -10.11 1.92 13.98
CA MET A 142 -8.73 2.41 14.12
C MET A 142 -8.02 2.39 12.77
N PRO A 143 -7.11 3.33 12.47
CA PRO A 143 -6.34 3.28 11.24
C PRO A 143 -5.54 1.98 11.13
N LEU A 144 -5.47 1.40 9.93
CA LEU A 144 -4.44 0.41 9.64
C LEU A 144 -3.10 1.15 9.48
N LEU A 145 -2.13 0.75 10.29
CA LEU A 145 -0.77 1.27 10.27
C LEU A 145 0.18 0.31 9.53
N TRP A 146 1.23 0.86 8.92
CA TRP A 146 2.23 0.07 8.21
C TRP A 146 2.94 -0.96 9.08
N GLY A 147 3.09 -0.72 10.39
CA GLY A 147 3.64 -1.73 11.32
C GLY A 147 2.76 -2.97 11.51
N PHE A 148 1.49 -2.93 11.06
CA PHE A 148 0.64 -4.13 11.00
C PHE A 148 0.70 -4.84 9.65
N VAL A 149 1.29 -4.21 8.64
CA VAL A 149 1.44 -4.76 7.29
C VAL A 149 2.74 -5.55 7.25
N ARG A 150 2.71 -6.76 6.67
CA ARG A 150 3.95 -7.54 6.51
C ARG A 150 4.91 -6.81 5.58
N ASP A 151 6.20 -6.83 5.91
CA ASP A 151 7.25 -6.38 5.02
C ASP A 151 7.17 -7.13 3.68
N ALA A 152 7.43 -6.41 2.59
CA ALA A 152 7.74 -7.01 1.29
C ALA A 152 9.03 -7.88 1.34
N GLY A 153 9.75 -7.89 2.47
CA GLY A 153 11.09 -8.43 2.69
C GLY A 153 11.27 -9.95 2.69
N ASP A 154 10.21 -10.76 2.53
CA ASP A 154 10.41 -12.13 2.01
C ASP A 154 10.77 -12.13 0.50
N PHE A 155 10.71 -10.96 -0.16
CA PHE A 155 11.12 -10.72 -1.56
C PHE A 155 12.28 -9.70 -1.68
N SER A 156 12.93 -9.31 -0.59
CA SER A 156 14.00 -8.30 -0.63
C SER A 156 15.32 -8.88 -1.16
N GLY A 157 15.59 -8.63 -2.44
CA GLY A 157 16.90 -8.84 -3.05
C GLY A 157 17.00 -7.99 -4.31
N GLY A 158 18.01 -7.14 -4.37
CA GLY A 158 18.09 -5.99 -5.29
C GLY A 158 17.71 -6.25 -6.75
N TYR A 159 17.15 -5.22 -7.39
CA TYR A 159 16.83 -5.22 -8.82
C TYR A 159 16.14 -6.51 -9.27
N PHE A 160 14.90 -6.75 -8.80
CA PHE A 160 13.93 -7.72 -9.33
C PHE A 160 14.58 -8.88 -10.13
N ARG A 161 15.31 -9.75 -9.42
CA ARG A 161 15.85 -10.98 -9.99
C ARG A 161 14.99 -12.14 -9.51
N THR A 162 14.05 -12.52 -10.38
CA THR A 162 13.20 -13.72 -10.36
C THR A 162 12.12 -13.76 -9.26
N GLY A 163 10.85 -13.94 -9.66
CA GLY A 163 9.70 -13.99 -8.76
C GLY A 163 8.71 -12.81 -8.85
N ASP A 164 8.98 -11.87 -9.76
CA ASP A 164 8.25 -10.59 -9.92
C ASP A 164 6.74 -10.75 -10.08
N GLU A 165 6.25 -11.82 -10.72
CA GLU A 165 4.81 -12.08 -10.85
C GLU A 165 4.14 -12.37 -9.50
N LYS A 166 4.83 -13.05 -8.57
CA LYS A 166 4.29 -13.32 -7.23
C LYS A 166 4.25 -12.04 -6.41
N ALA A 167 5.37 -11.32 -6.32
CA ALA A 167 5.43 -10.04 -5.64
C ALA A 167 4.42 -9.03 -6.24
N ALA A 168 4.21 -9.09 -7.56
CA ALA A 168 3.24 -8.26 -8.25
C ALA A 168 1.80 -8.60 -7.90
N ARG A 169 1.48 -9.90 -7.88
CA ARG A 169 0.15 -10.41 -7.50
C ARG A 169 -0.19 -10.07 -6.04
N PHE A 170 0.81 -10.01 -5.16
CA PHE A 170 0.61 -9.64 -3.76
C PHE A 170 0.51 -8.13 -3.49
N SER A 171 0.80 -7.26 -4.46
CA SER A 171 0.67 -5.79 -4.28
C SER A 171 -0.75 -5.32 -3.94
N CYS A 172 -1.75 -6.07 -4.41
CA CYS A 172 -3.15 -5.84 -4.10
C CYS A 172 -3.72 -6.83 -3.07
N GLN A 173 -2.95 -7.84 -2.64
CA GLN A 173 -3.32 -8.78 -1.58
C GLN A 173 -2.65 -8.35 -0.28
N LEU A 174 -3.30 -7.42 0.41
CA LEU A 174 -2.82 -6.90 1.68
C LEU A 174 -2.61 -8.05 2.68
N SER A 175 -1.40 -8.17 3.22
CA SER A 175 -1.04 -9.16 4.24
C SER A 175 -0.79 -8.47 5.56
N VAL A 176 -1.43 -8.92 6.64
CA VAL A 176 -1.36 -8.27 7.94
C VAL A 176 -1.01 -9.21 9.08
N HIS A 177 -0.34 -8.68 10.10
CA HIS A 177 -0.08 -9.34 11.39
C HIS A 177 -1.29 -9.23 12.35
N LEU A 178 -2.50 -9.41 11.83
CA LEU A 178 -3.76 -9.29 12.57
C LEU A 178 -4.57 -10.59 12.45
N ALA A 179 -5.56 -10.78 13.33
CA ALA A 179 -6.42 -11.97 13.31
C ALA A 179 -7.50 -11.91 12.21
N SER A 180 -7.88 -13.05 11.62
CA SER A 180 -8.89 -13.12 10.54
C SER A 180 -10.28 -12.64 10.93
N SER A 181 -10.58 -12.58 12.23
CA SER A 181 -11.84 -12.03 12.75
C SER A 181 -11.89 -10.49 12.73
N ILE A 182 -10.78 -9.80 12.47
CA ILE A 182 -10.72 -8.34 12.35
C ILE A 182 -11.04 -7.96 10.90
N PHE A 183 -12.10 -7.20 10.69
CA PHE A 183 -12.44 -6.71 9.36
C PHE A 183 -11.65 -5.44 9.03
N LEU A 184 -11.09 -5.39 7.83
CA LEU A 184 -10.50 -4.18 7.28
C LEU A 184 -11.53 -3.48 6.40
N ILE A 185 -11.63 -2.15 6.50
CA ILE A 185 -12.64 -1.37 5.79
C ILE A 185 -12.12 -0.06 5.22
N VAL A 186 -12.81 0.45 4.20
CA VAL A 186 -12.74 1.83 3.71
C VAL A 186 -14.16 2.40 3.68
N TYR A 187 -14.32 3.72 3.85
CA TYR A 187 -15.66 4.35 3.97
C TYR A 187 -16.15 5.08 2.73
N LYS A 188 -15.26 5.46 1.82
CA LYS A 188 -15.58 6.32 0.67
C LYS A 188 -15.50 5.50 -0.61
N PRO A 189 -16.38 5.70 -1.60
CA PRO A 189 -17.65 6.43 -1.52
C PRO A 189 -18.69 5.72 -0.64
N ALA A 190 -18.47 4.45 -0.27
CA ALA A 190 -19.31 3.68 0.64
C ALA A 190 -18.44 2.74 1.49
N LEU A 191 -19.01 2.18 2.56
CA LEU A 191 -18.35 1.17 3.38
C LEU A 191 -18.05 -0.08 2.52
N GLN A 192 -16.77 -0.41 2.35
CA GLN A 192 -16.31 -1.60 1.67
C GLN A 192 -15.37 -2.38 2.57
N ARG A 193 -15.47 -3.71 2.56
CA ARG A 193 -14.50 -4.60 3.22
C ARG A 193 -13.29 -4.82 2.32
N ILE A 194 -12.10 -4.76 2.92
CA ILE A 194 -10.83 -5.11 2.30
C ILE A 194 -10.53 -6.56 2.64
N ILE A 195 -10.23 -7.36 1.62
CA ILE A 195 -9.78 -8.74 1.81
C ILE A 195 -8.29 -8.67 2.12
N ALA A 196 -7.88 -9.22 3.26
CA ALA A 196 -6.48 -9.33 3.65
C ALA A 196 -6.15 -10.72 4.17
N GLN A 197 -4.93 -11.16 3.90
CA GLN A 197 -4.41 -12.41 4.43
C GLN A 197 -3.92 -12.20 5.86
N THR A 198 -4.36 -13.07 6.77
CA THR A 198 -3.95 -13.09 8.17
C THR A 198 -3.11 -14.31 8.47
N PHE A 199 -2.03 -14.12 9.23
CA PHE A 199 -0.93 -15.07 9.39
C PHE A 199 -1.29 -16.44 10.04
N ASN A 200 -2.50 -16.61 10.59
CA ASN A 200 -2.91 -17.85 11.25
C ASN A 200 -3.72 -18.83 10.38
N GLU A 201 -4.02 -18.48 9.12
CA GLU A 201 -4.75 -19.38 8.21
C GLU A 201 -3.79 -19.98 7.17
N GLN A 202 -3.73 -21.33 7.13
CA GLN A 202 -3.04 -22.08 6.08
C GLN A 202 -3.73 -21.82 4.73
N GLU A 203 -2.91 -21.61 3.70
CA GLU A 203 -3.21 -21.14 2.35
C GLU A 203 -4.57 -21.49 1.74
N ASN A 204 -5.23 -20.49 1.15
CA ASN A 204 -6.01 -20.64 -0.09
C ASN A 204 -6.05 -19.29 -0.84
N ILE A 205 -5.48 -19.28 -2.04
CA ILE A 205 -5.44 -18.12 -2.92
C ILE A 205 -6.85 -17.89 -3.47
N VAL A 206 -7.48 -16.78 -3.10
CA VAL A 206 -8.67 -16.28 -3.81
C VAL A 206 -8.23 -15.22 -4.80
N ASP A 207 -8.60 -15.40 -6.07
CA ASP A 207 -8.33 -14.46 -7.16
C ASP A 207 -9.06 -13.13 -6.91
N GLY A 208 -8.34 -12.19 -6.29
CA GLY A 208 -8.90 -10.93 -5.79
C GLY A 208 -8.67 -9.69 -6.67
N CYS A 209 -8.00 -9.83 -7.82
CA CYS A 209 -7.82 -8.73 -8.76
C CYS A 209 -8.19 -9.20 -10.17
N ARG A 210 -9.36 -8.76 -10.62
CA ARG A 210 -9.69 -8.65 -12.05
C ARG A 210 -9.68 -7.17 -12.40
#